data_AF-A0A1G3PR40-F1
#
_entry.id   AF-A0A1G3PR40-F1
#
_cell.length_a   1.000
_cell.length_b   1.000
_cell.length_c   1.000
_cell.angle_alpha   90.00
_cell.angle_beta   90.00
_cell.angle_gamma   90.00
#
_symmetry.space_group_name_H-M   'P 1'
#
loop_
_entity.id
_entity.type
_entity.pdbx_description
1 polymer ?
#
loop_
_entity_poly.entity_id
_entity_poly.type
_entity_poly.pdbx_seq_one_letter_code
_entity_poly.pdbx_strand_id
1 'polypeptide(L)'
;MRDEHKEALSLPNLQNAFLTKQLNVWTEAQTRWITSDKWALNAGPVDSDGLAGRKCWGGLDLSTTTDLSAWVLCFPPEARGDKYQFLYRFFLPQDNMHEREQREKVNYSVWIRNGFITATPGTVIDYDYIKHQILEDARKYSIEELNFDPYNSTGLITDLMQEGLDCVEFRQGFLSMSPACKEFERKVLGGELATGGNPVMNWMIACTETASDPAGNIKIVKPERGKTGKHVDGVVASVMAFWRAVQAVEAESAYEKRGLLML
;
A
#
# COMPACT_ATOMS: atom_id res chain seq x y z
N MET A 1 8.04 14.70 27.73
CA MET A 1 8.97 15.61 27.00
C MET A 1 10.25 14.94 26.49
N ARG A 2 11.13 14.34 27.31
CA ARG A 2 12.39 13.73 26.79
C ARG A 2 12.17 12.48 25.93
N ASP A 3 11.18 11.65 26.26
CA ASP A 3 10.88 10.44 25.50
C ASP A 3 10.12 10.76 24.20
N GLU A 4 9.10 11.63 24.27
CA GLU A 4 8.40 12.18 23.10
C GLU A 4 9.35 12.89 22.12
N HIS A 5 10.40 13.56 22.62
CA HIS A 5 11.42 14.19 21.79
C HIS A 5 12.30 13.16 21.05
N LYS A 6 12.66 12.04 21.69
CA LYS A 6 13.42 10.96 21.04
C LYS A 6 12.59 10.26 19.97
N GLU A 7 11.31 10.06 20.25
CA GLU A 7 10.37 9.46 19.31
C GLU A 7 10.11 10.38 18.11
N ALA A 8 9.94 11.68 18.35
CA ALA A 8 9.82 12.71 17.31
C ALA A 8 11.10 12.86 16.44
N LEU A 9 12.30 12.63 16.99
CA LEU A 9 13.54 12.59 16.21
C LEU A 9 13.60 11.38 15.27
N SER A 10 12.92 10.29 15.62
CA SER A 10 12.89 9.08 14.81
C SER A 10 11.79 9.08 13.74
N LEU A 11 10.80 9.97 13.86
CA LEU A 11 9.58 9.97 13.06
C LEU A 11 9.24 11.38 12.52
N PRO A 12 9.38 11.64 11.22
CA PRO A 12 9.16 12.98 10.65
C PRO A 12 7.72 13.51 10.83
N ASN A 13 6.72 12.63 10.83
CA ASN A 13 5.32 13.00 11.09
C ASN A 13 5.08 13.44 12.55
N LEU A 14 5.72 12.76 13.52
CA LEU A 14 5.69 13.14 14.93
C LEU A 14 6.54 14.37 15.23
N GLN A 15 7.58 14.62 14.43
CA GLN A 15 8.39 15.83 14.53
C GLN A 15 7.53 17.09 14.38
N ASN A 16 6.64 17.14 13.40
CA ASN A 16 5.75 18.29 13.23
C ASN A 16 4.70 18.39 14.33
N ALA A 17 4.14 17.27 14.81
CA ALA A 17 3.23 17.28 15.95
C ALA A 17 3.90 17.80 17.23
N PHE A 18 5.16 17.41 17.46
CA PHE A 18 5.97 17.90 18.58
C PHE A 18 6.31 19.39 18.43
N LEU A 19 6.77 19.81 17.25
CA LEU A 19 7.08 21.21 16.94
C LEU A 19 5.86 22.13 17.13
N THR A 20 4.69 21.70 16.65
CA THR A 20 3.45 22.49 16.75
C THR A 20 2.87 22.49 18.16
N LYS A 21 2.70 21.32 18.81
CA LYS A 21 2.00 21.20 20.10
C LYS A 21 2.88 21.48 21.31
N GLN A 22 4.18 21.18 21.24
CA GLN A 22 5.10 21.33 22.38
C GLN A 22 6.00 22.56 22.26
N LEU A 23 6.27 23.03 21.04
CA LEU A 23 7.19 24.14 20.78
C LEU A 23 6.55 25.36 20.09
N ASN A 24 5.24 25.31 19.79
CA ASN A 24 4.49 26.38 19.11
C ASN A 24 5.13 26.86 17.79
N VAL A 25 5.82 25.97 17.08
CA VAL A 25 6.43 26.24 15.77
C VAL A 25 5.44 25.83 14.68
N TRP A 26 5.11 26.78 13.80
CA TRP A 26 4.33 26.50 12.59
C TRP A 26 5.20 25.75 11.58
N THR A 27 4.72 24.61 11.11
CA THR A 27 5.43 23.72 10.17
C THR A 27 4.55 23.44 8.95
N GLU A 28 5.16 22.98 7.85
CA GLU A 28 4.39 22.52 6.68
C GLU A 28 3.49 21.34 7.07
N ALA A 29 2.23 21.34 6.58
CA ALA A 29 1.25 20.31 6.94
C ALA A 29 1.59 18.92 6.36
N GLN A 30 2.49 18.86 5.36
CA GLN A 30 2.90 17.65 4.68
C GLN A 30 4.31 17.26 5.13
N THR A 31 4.49 15.99 5.49
CA THR A 31 5.77 15.44 5.94
C THR A 31 6.06 14.15 5.18
N ARG A 32 7.33 13.92 4.87
CA ARG A 32 7.77 12.62 4.39
C ARG A 32 7.38 11.56 5.41
N TRP A 33 6.69 10.51 4.98
CA TRP A 33 6.11 9.55 5.92
C TRP A 33 7.14 8.59 6.48
N ILE A 34 7.70 7.72 5.63
CA ILE A 34 8.67 6.69 6.02
C ILE A 34 10.00 7.00 5.33
N THR A 35 11.08 6.98 6.10
CA THR A 35 12.43 7.18 5.57
C THR A 35 12.97 5.91 4.93
N SER A 36 13.83 6.06 3.92
CA SER A 36 14.34 4.92 3.14
C SER A 36 15.12 3.91 3.98
N ASP A 37 15.80 4.35 5.04
CA ASP A 37 16.54 3.48 5.96
C ASP A 37 15.60 2.57 6.76
N LYS A 38 14.47 3.10 7.24
CA LYS A 38 13.47 2.31 7.98
C LYS A 38 12.75 1.34 7.06
N TRP A 39 12.41 1.78 5.86
CA TRP A 39 11.82 0.90 4.85
C TRP A 39 12.75 -0.27 4.47
N ALA A 40 14.04 0.00 4.31
CA ALA A 40 15.04 -1.01 3.92
C ALA A 40 15.16 -2.18 4.93
N LEU A 41 14.82 -1.98 6.21
CA LEU A 41 14.76 -3.05 7.22
C LEU A 41 13.75 -4.16 6.87
N ASN A 42 12.80 -3.85 5.98
CA ASN A 42 11.71 -4.74 5.57
C ASN A 42 11.96 -5.38 4.20
N ALA A 43 13.12 -5.17 3.59
CA ALA A 43 13.47 -5.68 2.25
C ALA A 43 13.74 -7.19 2.19
N GLY A 44 13.22 -7.97 3.16
CA GLY A 44 13.33 -9.43 3.15
C GLY A 44 12.73 -10.02 1.87
N PRO A 45 13.35 -11.06 1.29
CA PRO A 45 12.85 -11.67 0.05
C PRO A 45 11.47 -12.29 0.28
N VAL A 46 10.65 -12.29 -0.78
CA VAL A 46 9.33 -12.90 -0.80
C VAL A 46 9.30 -13.92 -1.92
N ASP A 47 9.07 -15.18 -1.58
CA ASP A 47 8.92 -16.26 -2.56
C ASP A 47 7.46 -16.40 -2.97
N SER A 48 7.13 -15.96 -4.18
CA SER A 48 5.76 -16.02 -4.68
C SER A 48 5.23 -17.45 -4.87
N ASP A 49 6.09 -18.44 -5.08
CA ASP A 49 5.66 -19.83 -5.26
C ASP A 49 5.38 -20.50 -3.91
N GLY A 50 6.21 -20.22 -2.91
CA GLY A 50 5.97 -20.62 -1.52
C GLY A 50 4.73 -20.00 -0.88
N LEU A 51 4.16 -18.95 -1.48
CA LEU A 51 2.90 -18.33 -1.04
C LEU A 51 1.65 -18.97 -1.66
N ALA A 52 1.78 -19.90 -2.60
CA ALA A 52 0.64 -20.52 -3.28
C ALA A 52 -0.33 -21.16 -2.28
N GLY A 53 -1.63 -20.92 -2.48
CA GLY A 53 -2.71 -21.40 -1.59
C GLY A 53 -2.84 -20.67 -0.25
N ARG A 54 -1.89 -19.80 0.13
CA ARG A 54 -2.00 -19.02 1.37
C ARG A 54 -3.12 -17.98 1.28
N LYS A 55 -3.72 -17.69 2.43
CA LYS A 55 -4.70 -16.60 2.58
C LYS A 55 -4.03 -15.25 2.39
N CYS A 56 -4.67 -14.37 1.64
CA CYS A 56 -4.21 -13.01 1.43
C CYS A 56 -5.34 -12.02 1.24
N TRP A 57 -5.01 -10.76 1.48
CA TRP A 57 -5.88 -9.61 1.25
C TRP A 57 -5.30 -8.79 0.12
N GLY A 58 -6.15 -8.39 -0.80
CA GLY A 58 -5.82 -7.58 -1.95
C GLY A 58 -6.11 -6.11 -1.72
N GLY A 59 -5.28 -5.24 -2.30
CA GLY A 59 -5.48 -3.80 -2.36
C GLY A 59 -5.29 -3.33 -3.79
N LEU A 60 -6.28 -2.62 -4.32
CA LEU A 60 -6.34 -2.14 -5.69
C LEU A 60 -6.47 -0.61 -5.70
N ASP A 61 -5.45 0.10 -6.20
CA ASP A 61 -5.51 1.55 -6.47
C ASP A 61 -5.46 1.77 -7.99
N LEU A 62 -6.56 2.25 -8.55
CA LEU A 62 -6.74 2.47 -9.99
C LEU A 62 -6.52 3.94 -10.36
N SER A 63 -5.66 4.13 -11.35
CA SER A 63 -5.55 5.36 -12.11
C SER A 63 -6.67 5.45 -13.16
N THR A 64 -7.20 6.65 -13.37
CA THR A 64 -8.29 6.91 -14.33
C THR A 64 -7.83 7.12 -15.75
N THR A 65 -6.55 7.39 -15.96
CA THR A 65 -6.05 7.83 -17.27
C THR A 65 -4.69 7.20 -17.55
N THR A 66 -3.62 7.93 -17.26
CA THR A 66 -2.27 7.61 -17.74
C THR A 66 -1.31 7.26 -16.60
N ASP A 67 -1.71 7.52 -15.36
CA ASP A 67 -0.89 7.26 -14.18
C ASP A 67 -0.85 5.76 -13.86
N LEU A 68 0.08 5.39 -12.98
CA LEU A 68 0.32 4.02 -12.59
C LEU A 68 -0.88 3.47 -11.79
N SER A 69 -1.25 2.20 -12.03
CA SER A 69 -2.17 1.48 -11.14
C SER A 69 -1.46 0.35 -10.41
N ALA A 70 -1.92 0.06 -9.20
CA ALA A 70 -1.29 -0.90 -8.32
C ALA A 70 -2.29 -1.95 -7.83
N TRP A 71 -1.90 -3.21 -7.98
CA TRP A 71 -2.53 -4.35 -7.33
C TRP A 71 -1.52 -4.98 -6.37
N VAL A 72 -1.86 -5.04 -5.09
CA VAL A 72 -0.96 -5.50 -4.03
C VAL A 72 -1.65 -6.58 -3.23
N LEU A 73 -0.94 -7.69 -2.99
CA LEU A 73 -1.38 -8.77 -2.13
C LEU A 73 -0.61 -8.72 -0.81
N CYS A 74 -1.32 -8.77 0.31
CA CYS A 74 -0.77 -8.87 1.65
C CYS A 74 -1.09 -10.23 2.26
N PHE A 75 -0.04 -10.97 2.62
CA PHE A 75 -0.14 -12.28 3.25
C PHE A 75 0.20 -12.11 4.73
N PRO A 76 -0.76 -12.30 5.66
CA PRO A 76 -0.46 -12.22 7.08
C PRO A 76 0.49 -13.34 7.53
N PRO A 77 1.15 -13.19 8.68
CA PRO A 77 1.96 -14.25 9.27
C PRO A 77 1.11 -15.46 9.69
N GLU A 78 1.60 -16.67 9.45
CA GLU A 78 0.96 -17.92 9.90
C GLU A 78 1.43 -18.36 11.28
N ALA A 79 2.68 -18.07 11.62
CA ALA A 79 3.23 -18.33 12.95
C ALA A 79 3.71 -17.04 13.62
N ARG A 80 3.79 -17.09 14.96
CA ARG A 80 4.33 -15.99 15.75
C ARG A 80 5.79 -15.75 15.37
N GLY A 81 6.10 -14.53 14.95
CA GLY A 81 7.45 -14.12 14.54
C GLY A 81 7.64 -14.09 13.02
N ASP A 82 6.69 -14.63 12.25
CA ASP A 82 6.66 -14.44 10.81
C ASP A 82 6.31 -12.99 10.46
N LYS A 83 6.70 -12.59 9.26
CA LYS A 83 6.44 -11.26 8.73
C LYS A 83 5.20 -11.27 7.85
N TYR A 84 4.55 -10.11 7.76
CA TYR A 84 3.61 -9.85 6.67
C TYR A 84 4.38 -9.82 5.36
N GLN A 85 3.96 -10.60 4.37
CA GLN A 85 4.62 -10.67 3.08
C GLN A 85 3.80 -9.94 2.02
N PHE A 86 4.48 -9.25 1.10
CA PHE A 86 3.81 -8.48 0.05
C PHE A 86 4.24 -8.93 -1.34
N LEU A 87 3.26 -9.05 -2.24
CA LEU A 87 3.49 -9.13 -3.67
C LEU A 87 2.89 -7.91 -4.35
N TYR A 88 3.63 -7.34 -5.30
CA TYR A 88 3.25 -6.14 -6.02
C TYR A 88 3.06 -6.45 -7.50
N ARG A 89 2.01 -5.87 -8.09
CA ARG A 89 1.78 -5.81 -9.53
C ARG A 89 1.50 -4.35 -9.87
N PHE A 90 2.34 -3.78 -10.73
CA PHE A 90 2.22 -2.40 -11.15
C PHE A 90 1.93 -2.36 -12.65
N PHE A 91 1.02 -1.48 -13.05
CA PHE A 91 0.56 -1.37 -14.42
C PHE A 91 0.73 0.06 -14.92
N LEU A 92 1.23 0.22 -16.13
CA LEU A 92 1.45 1.53 -16.74
C LEU A 92 1.16 1.46 -18.25
N PRO A 93 0.42 2.40 -18.83
CA PRO A 93 0.20 2.46 -20.28
C PRO A 93 1.52 2.62 -21.04
N GLN A 94 1.70 1.85 -22.11
CA GLN A 94 2.94 1.81 -22.89
C GLN A 94 3.15 3.05 -23.74
N ASP A 95 2.08 3.69 -24.22
CA ASP A 95 2.22 4.84 -25.12
C ASP A 95 2.77 6.05 -24.35
N ASN A 96 3.57 6.87 -25.04
CA ASN A 96 4.25 8.05 -24.48
C ASN A 96 5.21 7.75 -23.30
N MET A 97 5.64 6.49 -23.12
CA MET A 97 6.57 6.09 -22.04
C MET A 97 7.86 6.91 -22.06
N HIS A 98 8.42 7.17 -23.25
CA HIS A 98 9.68 7.92 -23.37
C HIS A 98 9.53 9.37 -22.92
N GLU A 99 8.45 10.04 -23.35
CA GLU A 99 8.14 11.41 -22.92
C GLU A 99 7.86 11.48 -21.41
N ARG A 100 7.16 10.46 -20.88
CA ARG A 100 6.90 10.33 -19.45
C ARG A 100 8.17 10.18 -18.64
N GLU A 101 9.06 9.26 -19.03
CA GLU A 101 10.34 9.00 -18.37
C GLU A 101 11.21 10.27 -18.34
N GLN A 102 11.25 11.04 -19.42
CA GLN A 102 11.95 12.33 -19.45
C GLN A 102 11.32 13.39 -18.53
N ARG A 103 9.99 13.51 -18.56
CA ARG A 103 9.24 14.49 -17.76
C ARG A 103 9.33 14.19 -16.27
N GLU A 104 9.13 12.93 -15.89
CA GLU A 104 9.05 12.50 -14.50
C GLU A 104 10.43 12.18 -13.91
N LYS A 105 11.44 11.96 -14.76
CA LYS A 105 12.80 11.54 -14.37
C LYS A 105 12.80 10.24 -13.58
N VAL A 106 11.98 9.29 -14.02
CA VAL A 106 11.76 7.98 -13.39
C VAL A 106 12.07 6.89 -14.42
N ASN A 107 12.87 5.90 -14.03
CA ASN A 107 13.38 4.86 -14.93
C ASN A 107 12.35 3.75 -15.24
N TYR A 108 11.17 4.10 -15.74
CA TYR A 108 10.10 3.14 -16.05
C TYR A 108 10.56 2.05 -17.03
N SER A 109 11.34 2.42 -18.04
CA SER A 109 11.84 1.48 -19.06
C SER A 109 12.69 0.36 -18.45
N VAL A 110 13.46 0.66 -17.40
CA VAL A 110 14.27 -0.33 -16.68
C VAL A 110 13.38 -1.27 -15.86
N TRP A 111 12.37 -0.73 -15.19
CA TRP A 111 11.45 -1.51 -14.37
C TRP A 111 10.55 -2.43 -15.20
N ILE A 112 10.12 -1.99 -16.38
CA ILE A 112 9.38 -2.82 -17.33
C ILE A 112 10.26 -3.96 -17.83
N ARG A 113 11.49 -3.68 -18.26
CA ARG A 113 12.43 -4.71 -18.74
C ARG A 113 12.74 -5.77 -17.68
N ASN A 114 12.80 -5.36 -16.43
CA ASN A 114 13.06 -6.25 -15.29
C ASN A 114 11.79 -6.90 -14.73
N GLY A 115 10.61 -6.67 -15.32
CA GLY A 115 9.35 -7.27 -14.90
C GLY A 115 8.74 -6.72 -13.61
N PHE A 116 9.18 -5.55 -13.13
CA PHE A 116 8.57 -4.89 -11.97
C PHE A 116 7.30 -4.12 -12.31
N ILE A 117 7.15 -3.70 -13.57
CA ILE A 117 5.96 -3.01 -14.08
C ILE A 117 5.51 -3.74 -15.36
N THR A 118 4.22 -4.01 -15.44
CA THR A 118 3.56 -4.51 -16.65
C THR A 118 3.13 -3.31 -17.50
N ALA A 119 3.69 -3.21 -18.70
CA ALA A 119 3.26 -2.22 -19.68
C ALA A 119 1.97 -2.69 -20.37
N THR A 120 0.87 -1.95 -20.24
CA THR A 120 -0.39 -2.24 -20.93
C THR A 120 -0.41 -1.52 -22.28
N PRO A 121 -0.86 -2.15 -23.38
CA PRO A 121 -0.94 -1.49 -24.68
C PRO A 121 -1.87 -0.27 -24.66
N GLY A 122 -1.53 0.77 -25.43
CA GLY A 122 -2.36 1.96 -25.62
C GLY A 122 -1.99 3.15 -24.72
N THR A 123 -2.80 4.20 -24.82
CA THR A 123 -2.60 5.51 -24.17
C THR A 123 -3.24 5.64 -22.80
N VAL A 124 -4.20 4.76 -22.50
CA VAL A 124 -4.90 4.67 -21.21
C VAL A 124 -4.71 3.29 -20.64
N ILE A 125 -4.91 3.16 -19.33
CA ILE A 125 -4.74 1.87 -18.70
C ILE A 125 -5.82 0.88 -19.12
N ASP A 126 -5.39 -0.31 -19.49
CA ASP A 126 -6.29 -1.39 -19.88
C ASP A 126 -6.68 -2.20 -18.65
N TYR A 127 -7.93 -2.04 -18.21
CA TYR A 127 -8.45 -2.75 -17.04
C TYR A 127 -8.61 -4.26 -17.28
N ASP A 128 -8.64 -4.74 -18.52
CA ASP A 128 -8.70 -6.17 -18.80
C ASP A 128 -7.39 -6.87 -18.42
N TYR A 129 -6.25 -6.20 -18.59
CA TYR A 129 -4.95 -6.71 -18.11
C TYR A 129 -4.92 -6.82 -16.59
N ILE A 130 -5.47 -5.82 -15.89
CA ILE A 130 -5.57 -5.83 -14.43
C ILE A 130 -6.50 -6.95 -13.97
N LYS A 131 -7.68 -7.08 -14.60
CA LYS A 131 -8.64 -8.16 -14.34
C LYS A 131 -7.97 -9.52 -14.52
N HIS A 132 -7.30 -9.75 -15.64
CA HIS A 132 -6.63 -11.01 -15.93
C HIS A 132 -5.59 -11.35 -14.86
N GLN A 133 -4.75 -10.39 -14.48
CA GLN A 133 -3.73 -10.60 -13.45
C GLN A 133 -4.35 -10.92 -12.09
N ILE A 134 -5.44 -10.23 -11.70
CA ILE A 134 -6.16 -10.50 -10.45
C ILE A 134 -6.73 -11.93 -10.47
N LEU A 135 -7.32 -12.37 -11.58
CA LEU A 135 -7.85 -13.72 -11.72
C LEU A 135 -6.75 -14.79 -11.71
N GLU A 136 -5.58 -14.51 -12.28
CA GLU A 136 -4.40 -15.38 -12.16
C GLU A 136 -3.93 -15.51 -10.71
N ASP A 137 -3.83 -14.39 -10.00
CA ASP A 137 -3.47 -14.40 -8.59
C ASP A 137 -4.55 -15.11 -7.75
N ALA A 138 -5.84 -14.95 -8.07
CA ALA A 138 -6.96 -15.65 -7.40
C ALA A 138 -6.95 -17.17 -7.65
N ARG A 139 -6.39 -17.63 -8.78
CA ARG A 139 -6.16 -19.06 -9.02
C ARG A 139 -4.98 -19.62 -8.23
N LYS A 140 -3.99 -18.77 -7.93
CA LYS A 140 -2.74 -19.17 -7.25
C LYS A 140 -2.82 -19.04 -5.73
N TYR A 141 -3.54 -18.05 -5.22
CA TYR A 141 -3.63 -17.69 -3.80
C TYR A 141 -5.08 -17.68 -3.32
N SER A 142 -5.31 -17.83 -2.02
CA SER A 142 -6.64 -17.68 -1.42
C SER A 142 -6.89 -16.21 -1.10
N ILE A 143 -7.41 -15.46 -2.07
CA ILE A 143 -7.77 -14.05 -1.87
C ILE A 143 -9.06 -14.01 -1.05
N GLU A 144 -8.96 -13.65 0.22
CA GLU A 144 -10.12 -13.55 1.11
C GLU A 144 -10.94 -12.29 0.83
N GLU A 145 -10.27 -11.20 0.44
CA GLU A 145 -10.93 -9.92 0.18
C GLU A 145 -10.08 -9.04 -0.76
N LEU A 146 -10.73 -8.36 -1.69
CA LEU A 146 -10.15 -7.36 -2.58
C LEU A 146 -10.66 -5.97 -2.18
N ASN A 147 -9.74 -5.08 -1.79
CA ASN A 147 -10.06 -3.74 -1.31
C ASN A 147 -9.76 -2.67 -2.33
N PHE A 148 -10.70 -1.75 -2.55
CA PHE A 148 -10.55 -0.71 -3.57
C PHE A 148 -11.20 0.62 -3.16
N ASP A 149 -10.76 1.71 -3.79
CA ASP A 149 -11.40 3.01 -3.64
C ASP A 149 -12.63 3.13 -4.56
N PRO A 150 -13.84 3.45 -4.04
CA PRO A 150 -15.06 3.51 -4.85
C PRO A 150 -15.06 4.56 -5.97
N TYR A 151 -14.18 5.57 -5.94
CA TYR A 151 -14.27 6.71 -6.85
C TYR A 151 -14.04 6.39 -8.34
N ASN A 152 -13.28 5.34 -8.71
CA ASN A 152 -12.86 5.10 -10.12
C ASN A 152 -13.10 3.69 -10.66
N SER A 153 -13.81 2.83 -9.92
CA SER A 153 -13.60 1.37 -10.03
C SER A 153 -14.85 0.58 -10.46
N THR A 154 -15.96 1.23 -10.81
CA THR A 154 -17.28 0.58 -10.85
C THR A 154 -17.42 -0.57 -11.85
N GLY A 155 -16.86 -0.46 -13.06
CA GLY A 155 -16.93 -1.51 -14.09
C GLY A 155 -16.11 -2.75 -13.74
N LEU A 156 -14.80 -2.58 -13.54
CA LEU A 156 -13.86 -3.66 -13.21
C LEU A 156 -14.28 -4.41 -11.94
N ILE A 157 -14.75 -3.69 -10.91
CA ILE A 157 -15.18 -4.32 -9.66
C ILE A 157 -16.43 -5.17 -9.87
N THR A 158 -17.40 -4.68 -10.66
CA THR A 158 -18.60 -5.47 -10.98
C THR A 158 -18.22 -6.80 -11.64
N ASP A 159 -17.29 -6.75 -12.59
CA ASP A 159 -16.76 -7.92 -13.26
C ASP A 159 -16.05 -8.89 -12.30
N LEU A 160 -15.19 -8.38 -11.41
CA LEU A 160 -14.48 -9.22 -10.43
C LEU A 160 -15.43 -9.89 -9.43
N MET A 161 -16.50 -9.19 -9.03
CA MET A 161 -17.55 -9.76 -8.18
C MET A 161 -18.34 -10.87 -8.91
N GLN A 162 -18.57 -10.74 -10.22
CA GLN A 162 -19.21 -11.80 -11.03
C GLN A 162 -18.32 -13.04 -11.16
N GLU A 163 -17.00 -12.87 -11.17
CA GLU A 163 -16.01 -13.96 -11.11
C GLU A 163 -15.88 -14.58 -9.70
N GLY A 164 -16.62 -14.06 -8.72
CA GLY A 164 -16.72 -14.62 -7.37
C GLY A 164 -15.74 -14.06 -6.34
N LEU A 165 -15.02 -12.97 -6.65
CA LEU A 165 -14.17 -12.29 -5.67
C LEU A 165 -14.99 -11.41 -4.71
N ASP A 166 -14.69 -11.47 -3.42
CA ASP A 166 -15.24 -10.55 -2.44
C ASP A 166 -14.55 -9.18 -2.57
N CYS A 167 -15.29 -8.20 -3.08
CA CYS A 167 -14.77 -6.86 -3.33
C CYS A 167 -15.37 -5.87 -2.32
N VAL A 168 -14.51 -5.24 -1.53
CA VAL A 168 -14.93 -4.36 -0.43
C VAL A 168 -14.42 -2.95 -0.65
N GLU A 169 -15.33 -1.98 -0.48
CA GLU A 169 -14.98 -0.56 -0.57
C GLU A 169 -14.11 -0.13 0.61
N PHE A 170 -12.97 0.47 0.30
CA PHE A 170 -12.09 1.12 1.25
C PHE A 170 -12.02 2.63 0.98
N ARG A 171 -12.83 3.40 1.72
CA ARG A 171 -12.82 4.87 1.57
C ARG A 171 -11.49 5.42 2.07
N GLN A 172 -10.82 6.28 1.30
CA GLN A 172 -9.50 6.83 1.65
C GLN A 172 -9.56 8.11 2.53
N GLY A 173 -10.55 8.19 3.43
CA GLY A 173 -10.73 9.30 4.37
C GLY A 173 -9.84 9.18 5.62
N PHE A 174 -9.74 10.25 6.41
CA PHE A 174 -8.96 10.22 7.68
C PHE A 174 -9.42 9.14 8.65
N LEU A 175 -10.73 8.87 8.73
CA LEU A 175 -11.30 7.89 9.66
C LEU A 175 -10.77 6.46 9.45
N SER A 176 -10.62 6.06 8.19
CA SER A 176 -10.16 4.72 7.78
C SER A 176 -8.63 4.68 7.57
N MET A 177 -8.06 5.71 6.96
CA MET A 177 -6.62 5.75 6.64
C MET A 177 -5.74 5.98 7.87
N SER A 178 -6.18 6.76 8.86
CA SER A 178 -5.37 7.06 10.04
C SER A 178 -4.94 5.83 10.84
N PRO A 179 -5.86 4.94 11.28
CA PRO A 179 -5.45 3.72 11.98
C PRO A 179 -4.62 2.80 11.08
N ALA A 180 -4.98 2.67 9.80
CA ALA A 180 -4.27 1.86 8.83
C ALA A 180 -2.81 2.31 8.63
N CYS A 181 -2.60 3.61 8.40
CA CYS A 181 -1.27 4.19 8.27
C CYS A 181 -0.46 4.03 9.56
N LYS A 182 -1.03 4.35 10.73
CA LYS A 182 -0.28 4.25 11.99
C LYS A 182 0.18 2.83 12.28
N GLU A 183 -0.66 1.84 12.06
CA GLU A 183 -0.29 0.44 12.25
C GLU A 183 0.71 -0.05 11.20
N PHE A 184 0.55 0.35 9.93
CA PHE A 184 1.52 0.03 8.88
C PHE A 184 2.90 0.61 9.20
N GLU A 185 2.96 1.88 9.61
CA GLU A 185 4.19 2.55 10.05
C GLU A 185 4.82 1.81 11.23
N ARG A 186 4.03 1.43 12.24
CA ARG A 186 4.53 0.66 13.39
C ARG A 186 5.17 -0.66 12.96
N LYS A 187 4.55 -1.42 12.06
CA LYS A 187 5.11 -2.68 11.53
C LYS A 187 6.38 -2.48 10.73
N VAL A 188 6.43 -1.43 9.90
CA VAL A 188 7.65 -1.07 9.16
C VAL A 188 8.80 -0.78 10.12
N LEU A 189 8.57 0.01 11.16
CA LEU A 189 9.59 0.33 12.16
C LEU A 189 10.05 -0.89 12.96
N GLY A 190 9.14 -1.83 13.22
CA GLY A 190 9.43 -3.12 13.86
C GLY A 190 10.17 -4.12 12.96
N GLY A 191 10.33 -3.84 11.66
CA GLY A 191 10.89 -4.80 10.70
C GLY A 191 9.99 -6.01 10.48
N GLU A 192 8.69 -5.87 10.73
CA GLU A 192 7.69 -6.95 10.73
C GLU A 192 7.10 -7.22 9.33
N LEU A 193 7.61 -6.56 8.28
CA LEU A 193 7.20 -6.77 6.90
C LEU A 193 8.33 -7.40 6.06
N ALA A 194 7.95 -8.14 5.03
CA ALA A 194 8.80 -8.61 3.94
C ALA A 194 8.26 -8.05 2.61
N THR A 195 9.01 -7.10 2.04
CA THR A 195 8.59 -6.29 0.88
C THR A 195 9.33 -6.69 -0.40
N GLY A 196 10.17 -7.73 -0.35
CA GLY A 196 10.92 -8.22 -1.50
C GLY A 196 11.95 -7.25 -2.08
N GLY A 197 12.15 -6.08 -1.45
CA GLY A 197 13.04 -5.04 -1.95
C GLY A 197 12.63 -4.45 -3.30
N ASN A 198 11.33 -4.48 -3.64
CA ASN A 198 10.83 -4.02 -4.94
C ASN A 198 11.23 -2.54 -5.20
N PRO A 199 11.97 -2.24 -6.30
CA PRO A 199 12.51 -0.91 -6.54
C PRO A 199 11.44 0.15 -6.83
N VAL A 200 10.32 -0.24 -7.43
CA VAL A 200 9.18 0.65 -7.67
C VAL A 200 8.55 1.05 -6.35
N MET A 201 8.35 0.08 -5.45
CA MET A 201 7.81 0.33 -4.11
C MET A 201 8.77 1.19 -3.27
N ASN A 202 10.08 0.93 -3.33
CA ASN A 202 11.09 1.74 -2.66
C ASN A 202 11.05 3.22 -3.09
N TRP A 203 10.85 3.46 -4.39
CA TRP A 203 10.67 4.79 -4.93
C TRP A 203 9.36 5.44 -4.48
N MET A 204 8.22 4.74 -4.55
CA MET A 204 6.93 5.27 -4.08
C MET A 204 6.95 5.62 -2.59
N ILE A 205 7.58 4.80 -1.75
CA ILE A 205 7.78 5.10 -0.32
C ILE A 205 8.60 6.38 -0.14
N ALA A 206 9.66 6.57 -0.93
CA ALA A 206 10.46 7.80 -0.88
C ALA A 206 9.69 9.05 -1.32
N CYS A 207 8.66 8.88 -2.16
CA CYS A 207 7.75 9.93 -2.59
C CYS A 207 6.59 10.19 -1.62
N THR A 208 6.34 9.29 -0.66
CA THR A 208 5.12 9.34 0.13
C THR A 208 5.19 10.39 1.23
N GLU A 209 4.19 11.27 1.21
CA GLU A 209 3.98 12.29 2.23
C GLU A 209 2.65 12.04 2.95
N THR A 210 2.58 12.41 4.22
CA THR A 210 1.37 12.37 5.03
C THR A 210 0.95 13.76 5.47
N ALA A 211 -0.35 13.98 5.50
CA ALA A 211 -0.97 15.14 6.12
C ALA A 211 -1.60 14.75 7.45
N SER A 212 -1.50 15.64 8.42
CA SER A 212 -2.08 15.47 9.75
C SER A 212 -3.24 16.43 9.97
N ASP A 213 -4.30 15.97 10.63
CA ASP A 213 -5.35 16.84 11.16
C ASP A 213 -5.02 17.31 12.60
N PRO A 214 -5.77 18.29 13.16
CA PRO A 214 -5.55 18.75 14.54
C PRO A 214 -5.69 17.66 15.61
N ALA A 215 -6.51 16.63 15.35
CA ALA A 215 -6.69 15.48 16.21
C ALA A 215 -5.51 14.48 16.15
N GLY A 216 -4.52 14.73 15.28
CA GLY A 216 -3.36 13.87 15.10
C GLY A 216 -3.66 12.63 14.26
N ASN A 217 -4.74 12.65 13.47
CA ASN A 217 -4.96 11.65 12.43
C ASN A 217 -4.06 11.93 11.25
N ILE A 218 -3.53 10.87 10.66
CA ILE A 218 -2.67 10.97 9.47
C ILE A 218 -3.37 10.35 8.27
N LYS A 219 -3.04 10.80 7.07
CA LYS A 219 -3.36 10.09 5.83
C LYS A 219 -2.30 10.36 4.78
N ILE A 220 -2.15 9.42 3.86
CA ILE A 220 -1.30 9.61 2.68
C ILE A 220 -1.87 10.76 1.84
N VAL A 221 -0.99 11.65 1.39
CA VAL A 221 -1.31 12.71 0.45
C VAL A 221 -1.06 12.18 -0.95
N LYS A 222 -2.12 12.10 -1.76
CA LYS A 222 -1.96 11.80 -3.18
C LYS A 222 -1.28 13.00 -3.86
N PRO A 223 -0.16 12.80 -4.57
CA PRO A 223 0.53 13.87 -5.27
C PRO A 223 -0.38 14.49 -6.35
N GLU A 224 -0.10 15.74 -6.71
CA GLU A 224 -0.83 16.39 -7.80
C GLU A 224 -0.51 15.68 -9.13
N ARG A 225 -1.53 15.03 -9.70
CA ARG A 225 -1.44 14.28 -10.95
C ARG A 225 -0.82 15.13 -12.06
N GLY A 226 0.16 14.57 -12.77
CA GLY A 226 0.84 15.21 -13.90
C GLY A 226 1.79 16.37 -13.57
N LYS A 227 1.93 16.79 -12.30
CA LYS A 227 2.82 17.91 -11.91
C LYS A 227 4.10 17.47 -11.22
N THR A 228 4.00 16.46 -10.37
CA THR A 228 5.14 15.91 -9.64
C THR A 228 5.31 14.48 -10.14
N GLY A 229 6.48 14.08 -10.64
CA GLY A 229 6.77 12.68 -11.00
C GLY A 229 6.84 11.74 -9.79
N LYS A 230 5.96 11.96 -8.81
CA LYS A 230 5.77 11.23 -7.57
C LYS A 230 4.51 10.41 -7.73
N HIS A 231 4.55 9.15 -7.31
CA HIS A 231 3.42 8.24 -7.31
C HIS A 231 3.40 7.51 -5.97
N VAL A 232 2.19 7.17 -5.49
CA VAL A 232 2.00 6.54 -4.16
C VAL A 232 0.99 5.39 -4.22
N ASP A 233 0.57 4.99 -5.42
CA ASP A 233 -0.53 4.04 -5.67
C ASP A 233 -0.22 2.68 -5.03
N GLY A 234 1.03 2.20 -5.14
CA GLY A 234 1.50 1.00 -4.47
C GLY A 234 1.46 1.08 -2.95
N VAL A 235 1.70 2.27 -2.39
CA VAL A 235 1.68 2.50 -0.94
C VAL A 235 0.25 2.52 -0.42
N VAL A 236 -0.65 3.19 -1.12
CA VAL A 236 -2.08 3.20 -0.80
C VAL A 236 -2.67 1.80 -0.89
N ALA A 237 -2.42 1.08 -1.99
CA ALA A 237 -2.83 -0.32 -2.16
C ALA A 237 -2.29 -1.23 -1.05
N SER A 238 -1.01 -1.08 -0.69
CA SER A 238 -0.39 -1.85 0.41
C SER A 238 -1.08 -1.60 1.74
N VAL A 239 -1.38 -0.34 2.07
CA VAL A 239 -2.03 0.03 3.34
C VAL A 239 -3.45 -0.52 3.42
N MET A 240 -4.21 -0.46 2.32
CA MET A 240 -5.57 -1.02 2.27
C MET A 240 -5.56 -2.53 2.50
N ALA A 241 -4.74 -3.26 1.73
CA ALA A 241 -4.59 -4.72 1.84
C ALA A 241 -4.16 -5.13 3.26
N PHE A 242 -3.12 -4.46 3.77
CA PHE A 242 -2.55 -4.72 5.09
C PHE A 242 -3.57 -4.51 6.21
N TRP A 243 -4.30 -3.40 6.19
CA TRP A 243 -5.21 -3.08 7.29
C TRP A 243 -6.33 -4.11 7.42
N ARG A 244 -6.84 -4.60 6.30
CA ARG A 244 -7.89 -5.63 6.30
C ARG A 244 -7.36 -6.98 6.76
N ALA A 245 -6.13 -7.34 6.36
CA ALA A 245 -5.44 -8.51 6.90
C ALA A 245 -5.26 -8.41 8.42
N VAL A 246 -4.83 -7.26 8.96
CA VAL A 246 -4.68 -7.04 10.41
C VAL A 246 -6.01 -7.25 11.13
N GLN A 247 -7.08 -6.62 10.64
CA GLN A 247 -8.42 -6.74 11.24
C GLN A 247 -8.92 -8.20 11.25
N ALA A 248 -8.66 -8.96 10.18
CA ALA A 248 -9.03 -10.36 10.11
C ALA A 248 -8.27 -11.22 11.13
N VAL A 249 -6.94 -11.05 11.22
CA VAL A 249 -6.09 -11.77 12.18
C VAL A 249 -6.48 -11.45 13.64
N GLU A 250 -6.78 -10.19 13.94
CA GLU A 250 -7.23 -9.78 15.27
C GLU A 250 -8.59 -10.38 15.64
N ALA A 251 -9.51 -10.46 14.67
CA ALA A 251 -10.81 -11.08 14.86
C ALA A 251 -10.65 -12.59 15.17
N GLU A 252 -9.87 -13.33 14.38
CA GLU A 252 -9.59 -14.76 14.62
C GLU A 252 -8.98 -14.98 16.02
N SER A 253 -7.97 -14.20 16.41
CA SER A 253 -7.35 -14.29 17.74
C SER A 253 -8.33 -13.98 18.89
N ALA A 254 -9.26 -13.05 18.70
CA ALA A 254 -10.27 -12.72 19.69
C ALA A 254 -11.26 -13.88 19.91
N TYR A 255 -11.62 -14.62 18.85
CA TYR A 255 -12.46 -15.81 18.96
C TYR A 255 -11.73 -16.97 19.63
N GLU A 256 -10.46 -17.22 19.29
CA GLU A 256 -9.65 -18.25 19.98
C GLU A 256 -9.52 -17.98 21.48
N LYS A 257 -9.28 -16.72 21.87
CA LYS A 257 -9.20 -16.31 23.29
C LYS A 257 -10.54 -16.37 24.02
N ARG A 258 -11.66 -16.30 23.30
CA ARG A 258 -13.03 -16.38 23.85
C ARG A 258 -13.60 -17.81 23.80
N GLY A 259 -12.82 -18.80 23.36
CA GLY A 259 -13.26 -20.19 23.24
C GLY A 259 -13.47 -20.90 24.60
N LEU A 260 -14.61 -21.62 24.70
CA LEU A 260 -15.09 -22.52 25.78
C LEU A 260 -16.09 -21.94 26.80
N LEU A 261 -17.18 -21.34 26.32
CA LEU A 261 -18.49 -21.56 26.98
C LEU A 261 -19.22 -22.64 26.18
N MET A 262 -18.88 -23.91 26.46
CA MET A 262 -19.77 -25.01 26.08
C MET A 262 -20.97 -24.99 27.03
N LEU A 263 -22.17 -24.81 26.47
CA LEU A 263 -23.44 -25.00 27.15
C LEU A 263 -23.72 -26.49 27.37
#